data_AF-A0A0C5BE45-F1
#
_entry.id   AF-A0A0C5BE45-F1
#
_cell.length_a   1.000
_cell.length_b   1.000
_cell.length_c   1.000
_cell.angle_alpha   90.00
_cell.angle_beta   90.00
_cell.angle_gamma   90.00
#
_symmetry.space_group_name_H-M   'P 1'
#
loop_
_entity.id
_entity.type
_entity.pdbx_description
1 polymer ?
#
loop_
_entity_poly.entity_id
_entity_poly.type
_entity_poly.pdbx_seq_one_letter_code
_entity_poly.pdbx_strand_id
1 'polypeptide(L)'
;MTTADVEALKSSLSPQTFSTLMDATADGGVQKREYSQQMNNITDAETQHGTFYYDGDKVWVTETYKGFSGTHMCEVNWAVGYTVNIVACGDSGSQTQRDLNATWAFGIGVKGSPVGWNETYTIHVGNDGNIWQ
;
A
#
# COMPACT_ATOMS: atom_id res chain seq x y z
N MET A 1 11.42 11.17 -18.33
CA MET A 1 12.86 11.42 -18.20
C MET A 1 13.26 10.84 -16.86
N THR A 2 14.23 9.94 -16.85
CA THR A 2 14.72 9.23 -15.68
C THR A 2 16.00 9.90 -15.17
N THR A 3 16.42 9.59 -13.95
CA THR A 3 17.72 10.06 -13.41
C THR A 3 18.89 9.62 -14.31
N ALA A 4 18.82 8.43 -14.91
CA ALA A 4 19.78 7.94 -15.89
C ALA A 4 19.81 8.79 -17.19
N ASP A 5 18.64 9.25 -17.67
CA ASP A 5 18.55 10.15 -18.83
C ASP A 5 19.22 11.51 -18.52
N VAL A 6 19.12 12.00 -17.28
CA VAL A 6 19.76 13.26 -16.87
C VAL A 6 21.25 13.09 -16.65
N GLU A 7 21.70 11.98 -16.06
CA GLU A 7 23.13 11.68 -15.91
C GLU A 7 23.87 11.63 -17.25
N ALA A 8 23.23 11.08 -18.28
CA ALA A 8 23.77 11.08 -19.64
C ALA A 8 23.97 12.50 -20.22
N LEU A 9 23.30 13.51 -19.67
CA LEU A 9 23.41 14.92 -20.05
C LEU A 9 24.38 15.73 -19.17
N LYS A 10 25.07 15.09 -18.22
CA LYS A 10 25.96 15.78 -17.26
C LYS A 10 27.05 16.61 -17.92
N SER A 11 27.60 16.12 -19.03
CA SER A 11 28.68 16.80 -19.77
C SER A 11 28.18 17.87 -20.74
N SER A 12 26.89 17.86 -21.08
CA SER A 12 26.27 18.79 -22.04
C SER A 12 25.52 19.94 -21.37
N LEU A 13 25.30 19.85 -20.05
CA LEU A 13 24.60 20.86 -19.26
C LEU A 13 25.56 21.68 -18.39
N SER A 14 25.16 22.91 -18.07
CA SER A 14 25.82 23.66 -17.02
C SER A 14 25.61 22.96 -15.66
N PRO A 15 26.53 23.10 -14.68
CA PRO A 15 26.37 22.48 -13.37
C PRO A 15 25.05 22.84 -12.67
N GLN A 16 24.59 24.07 -12.84
CA GLN A 16 23.35 24.59 -12.23
C GLN A 16 22.10 24.01 -12.90
N THR A 17 22.12 23.92 -14.23
CA THR A 17 21.06 23.29 -15.02
C THR A 17 20.99 21.79 -14.76
N PHE A 18 22.14 21.12 -14.69
CA PHE A 18 22.23 19.70 -14.34
C PHE A 18 21.67 19.42 -12.95
N SER A 19 22.05 20.20 -11.94
CA SER A 19 21.48 20.07 -10.58
C SER A 19 19.97 20.26 -10.60
N THR A 20 19.48 21.33 -11.23
CA THR A 20 18.04 21.62 -11.30
C THR A 20 17.25 20.52 -12.02
N LEU A 21 17.80 19.97 -13.11
CA LEU A 21 17.17 18.87 -13.83
C LEU A 21 17.25 17.55 -13.07
N MET A 22 18.35 17.30 -12.35
CA MET A 22 18.49 16.12 -11.50
C MET A 22 17.50 16.17 -10.35
N ASP A 23 17.40 17.33 -9.68
CA ASP A 23 16.43 17.59 -8.62
C ASP A 23 15.00 17.49 -9.14
N ALA A 24 14.68 18.08 -10.29
CA ALA A 24 13.36 17.99 -10.91
C ALA A 24 13.00 16.59 -11.44
N THR A 25 14.00 15.74 -11.70
CA THR A 25 13.79 14.36 -12.16
C THR A 25 13.71 13.37 -11.00
N ALA A 26 14.47 13.63 -9.92
CA ALA A 26 14.28 13.00 -8.62
C ALA A 26 12.91 13.37 -8.01
N ASP A 27 12.49 14.62 -8.16
CA ASP A 27 11.14 15.07 -7.81
C ASP A 27 10.07 14.64 -8.83
N GLY A 28 10.48 14.26 -10.04
CA GLY A 28 9.66 14.22 -11.24
C GLY A 28 8.88 12.94 -11.51
N GLY A 29 8.74 12.05 -10.53
CA GLY A 29 8.12 10.76 -10.81
C GLY A 29 7.29 10.20 -9.69
N VAL A 30 6.48 10.98 -8.98
CA VAL A 30 5.43 10.39 -8.13
C VAL A 30 4.60 9.43 -8.98
N GLN A 31 4.83 8.14 -8.80
CA GLN A 31 4.13 7.04 -9.43
C GLN A 31 2.96 6.63 -8.54
N LYS A 32 1.92 6.08 -9.16
CA LYS A 32 0.77 5.49 -8.48
C LYS A 32 0.70 4.01 -8.82
N ARG A 33 0.42 3.16 -7.84
CA ARG A 33 -0.02 1.77 -8.07
C ARG A 33 -1.23 1.44 -7.21
N GLU A 34 -2.03 0.54 -7.76
CA GLU A 34 -3.17 -0.06 -7.08
C GLU A 34 -2.79 -1.47 -6.62
N TYR A 35 -3.36 -1.89 -5.50
CA TYR A 35 -3.21 -3.23 -4.96
C TYR A 35 -4.56 -3.76 -4.53
N SER A 36 -4.68 -5.08 -4.55
CA SER A 36 -5.81 -5.80 -3.98
C SER A 36 -5.35 -7.19 -3.57
N GLN A 37 -5.75 -7.62 -2.39
CA GLN A 37 -5.65 -8.99 -1.92
C GLN A 37 -7.04 -9.42 -1.49
N GLN A 38 -7.56 -10.44 -2.16
CA GLN A 38 -8.80 -11.09 -1.80
C GLN A 38 -8.49 -12.41 -1.10
N MET A 39 -9.12 -12.60 0.05
CA MET A 39 -9.15 -13.86 0.77
C MET A 39 -10.52 -14.48 0.50
N ASN A 40 -10.55 -15.60 -0.20
CA ASN A 40 -11.79 -16.29 -0.55
C ASN A 40 -11.77 -17.68 0.07
N ASN A 41 -12.65 -17.88 1.04
CA ASN A 41 -12.83 -19.13 1.74
C ASN A 41 -14.17 -19.76 1.32
N ILE A 42 -14.52 -20.91 1.91
CA ILE A 42 -15.75 -21.64 1.54
C ILE A 42 -17.01 -20.87 1.97
N THR A 43 -16.92 -20.06 3.01
CA THR A 43 -18.06 -19.49 3.75
C THR A 43 -17.99 -17.98 3.89
N ASP A 44 -17.00 -17.35 3.30
CA ASP A 44 -16.65 -15.96 3.52
C ASP A 44 -15.67 -15.49 2.44
N ALA A 45 -15.69 -14.19 2.19
CA ALA A 45 -14.59 -13.54 1.52
C ALA A 45 -14.38 -12.12 2.02
N GLU A 46 -13.12 -11.75 2.16
CA GLU A 46 -12.64 -10.44 2.57
C GLU A 46 -11.68 -9.87 1.52
N THR A 47 -11.65 -8.55 1.42
CA THR A 47 -10.74 -7.85 0.52
C THR A 47 -10.02 -6.74 1.27
N GLN A 48 -8.71 -6.64 1.10
CA GLN A 48 -7.98 -5.40 1.34
C GLN A 48 -7.46 -4.84 0.02
N HIS A 49 -7.67 -3.55 -0.23
CA HIS A 49 -7.31 -2.92 -1.49
C HIS A 49 -7.07 -1.43 -1.32
N GLY A 50 -6.44 -0.81 -2.31
CA GLY A 50 -6.17 0.60 -2.24
C GLY A 50 -5.21 1.10 -3.29
N THR A 51 -4.68 2.29 -3.02
CA THR A 51 -3.71 2.99 -3.83
C THR A 51 -2.54 3.41 -2.96
N PHE A 52 -1.31 3.20 -3.45
CA PHE A 52 -0.12 3.81 -2.88
C PHE A 52 0.63 4.62 -3.93
N TYR A 53 1.41 5.56 -3.45
CA TYR A 53 2.28 6.40 -4.25
C TYR A 53 3.73 6.19 -3.86
N TYR A 54 4.64 6.35 -4.82
CA TYR A 54 6.07 6.22 -4.60
C TYR A 54 6.86 7.09 -5.58
N ASP A 55 8.04 7.58 -5.18
CA ASP A 55 8.89 8.41 -6.03
C ASP A 55 10.34 7.89 -6.15
N GLY A 56 10.60 6.65 -5.74
CA GLY A 56 11.94 6.06 -5.70
C GLY A 56 12.64 6.28 -4.35
N ASP A 57 12.33 7.37 -3.65
CA ASP A 57 12.88 7.68 -2.33
C ASP A 57 11.90 7.33 -1.22
N LYS A 58 10.62 7.71 -1.39
CA LYS A 58 9.55 7.48 -0.43
C LYS A 58 8.41 6.68 -1.04
N VAL A 59 7.73 5.89 -0.22
CA VAL A 59 6.40 5.30 -0.45
C VAL A 59 5.42 5.79 0.61
N TRP A 60 4.20 6.09 0.21
CA TRP A 60 3.13 6.52 1.11
C TRP A 60 1.77 6.03 0.65
N VAL A 61 0.88 5.81 1.63
CA VAL A 61 -0.45 5.23 1.43
C VAL A 61 -1.48 6.22 1.94
N THR A 62 -1.73 6.29 3.26
CA THR A 62 -2.74 7.23 3.81
C THR A 62 -2.17 8.60 4.17
N GLU A 63 -0.85 8.73 4.30
CA GLU A 63 -0.17 10.01 4.49
C GLU A 63 -0.26 10.86 3.19
N THR A 64 -0.43 12.17 3.32
CA THR A 64 -0.27 13.09 2.18
C THR A 64 1.19 13.52 2.01
N TYR A 65 1.77 13.26 0.84
CA TYR A 65 3.12 13.71 0.49
C TYR A 65 3.17 14.22 -0.96
N LYS A 66 3.89 15.32 -1.19
CA LYS A 66 3.92 16.05 -2.48
C LYS A 66 2.52 16.35 -3.06
N GLY A 67 1.50 16.49 -2.21
CA GLY A 67 0.11 16.76 -2.60
C GLY A 67 -0.70 15.52 -3.01
N PHE A 68 -0.13 14.32 -2.92
CA PHE A 68 -0.79 13.05 -3.24
C PHE A 68 -1.07 12.27 -1.96
N SER A 69 -2.27 11.70 -1.86
CA SER A 69 -2.68 10.79 -0.80
C SER A 69 -3.30 9.56 -1.45
N GLY A 70 -2.82 8.39 -1.09
CA GLY A 70 -3.40 7.11 -1.47
C GLY A 70 -4.57 6.73 -0.56
N THR A 71 -4.92 5.45 -0.61
CA THR A 71 -6.03 4.86 0.15
C THR A 71 -5.66 3.45 0.59
N HIS A 72 -6.19 3.04 1.74
CA HIS A 72 -6.20 1.66 2.19
C HIS A 72 -7.59 1.35 2.72
N MET A 73 -8.25 0.35 2.13
CA MET A 73 -9.62 -0.02 2.43
C MET A 73 -9.70 -1.52 2.67
N CYS A 74 -10.52 -1.90 3.65
CA CYS A 74 -10.78 -3.28 4.00
C CYS A 74 -12.28 -3.50 3.96
N GLU A 75 -12.69 -4.65 3.45
CA GLU A 75 -14.11 -4.98 3.23
C GLU A 75 -14.36 -6.44 3.59
N VAL A 76 -15.56 -6.70 4.10
CA VAL A 76 -16.15 -8.04 4.17
C VAL A 76 -17.08 -8.14 2.96
N ASN A 77 -16.69 -8.91 1.94
CA ASN A 77 -17.48 -9.04 0.71
C ASN A 77 -18.76 -9.83 0.98
N TRP A 78 -18.63 -10.96 1.68
CA TRP A 78 -19.75 -11.81 2.10
C TRP A 78 -19.30 -12.73 3.24
N ALA A 79 -20.27 -13.21 4.04
CA ALA A 79 -20.07 -14.23 5.07
C ALA A 79 -21.36 -15.03 5.28
N VAL A 80 -21.25 -16.34 5.48
CA VAL A 80 -22.39 -17.26 5.66
C VAL A 80 -22.17 -18.15 6.88
N GLY A 81 -23.13 -18.15 7.79
CA GLY A 81 -23.12 -19.04 8.96
C GLY A 81 -22.31 -18.52 10.16
N TYR A 82 -21.67 -17.36 10.04
CA TYR A 82 -20.95 -16.69 11.11
C TYR A 82 -20.82 -15.19 10.85
N THR A 83 -20.29 -14.44 11.82
CA THR A 83 -20.03 -13.00 11.72
C THR A 83 -18.56 -12.74 11.41
N VAL A 84 -18.30 -11.84 10.47
CA VAL A 84 -16.96 -11.28 10.21
C VAL A 84 -17.00 -9.79 10.45
N ASN A 85 -16.08 -9.27 11.25
CA ASN A 85 -15.95 -7.84 11.52
C ASN A 85 -14.53 -7.37 11.23
N ILE A 86 -14.39 -6.18 10.64
CA ILE A 86 -13.07 -5.54 10.47
C ILE A 86 -12.64 -5.00 11.84
N VAL A 87 -11.50 -5.46 12.33
CA VAL A 87 -10.89 -5.03 13.60
C VAL A 87 -9.84 -3.98 13.38
N ALA A 88 -9.02 -4.14 12.33
CA ALA A 88 -7.99 -3.19 11.96
C ALA A 88 -7.93 -3.07 10.44
N CYS A 89 -7.76 -1.84 9.97
CA CYS A 89 -7.48 -1.53 8.58
C CYS A 89 -6.60 -0.28 8.58
N GLY A 90 -5.30 -0.44 8.35
CA GLY A 90 -4.37 0.68 8.41
C GLY A 90 -3.05 0.37 7.75
N ASP A 91 -2.24 1.42 7.56
CA ASP A 91 -0.87 1.28 7.09
C ASP A 91 0.13 1.82 8.11
N SER A 92 1.29 1.19 8.18
CA SER A 92 2.40 1.58 9.06
C SER A 92 3.73 1.38 8.34
N GLY A 93 4.85 1.58 9.03
CA GLY A 93 6.18 1.34 8.48
C GLY A 93 7.01 2.61 8.31
N SER A 94 7.94 2.56 7.35
CA SER A 94 9.00 3.55 7.13
C SER A 94 8.75 4.40 5.88
N GLN A 95 9.73 5.23 5.51
CA GLN A 95 9.69 5.98 4.25
C GLN A 95 9.90 5.08 3.03
N THR A 96 10.68 4.01 3.14
CA THR A 96 11.02 3.14 2.00
C THR A 96 10.13 1.91 1.88
N GLN A 97 9.32 1.64 2.89
CA GLN A 97 8.38 0.51 2.94
C GLN A 97 7.16 0.86 3.79
N ARG A 98 5.96 0.57 3.29
CA ARG A 98 4.71 0.59 4.07
C ARG A 98 4.15 -0.81 4.22
N ASP A 99 3.66 -1.12 5.41
CA ASP A 99 2.98 -2.36 5.74
C ASP A 99 1.48 -2.08 5.85
N LEU A 100 0.71 -2.67 4.95
CA LEU A 100 -0.73 -2.55 4.81
C LEU A 100 -1.37 -3.70 5.58
N ASN A 101 -2.00 -3.39 6.69
CA ASN A 101 -2.56 -4.38 7.59
C ASN A 101 -4.08 -4.41 7.50
N ALA A 102 -4.61 -5.62 7.48
CA ALA A 102 -6.03 -5.87 7.65
C ALA A 102 -6.24 -7.01 8.64
N THR A 103 -7.04 -6.75 9.69
CA THR A 103 -7.42 -7.75 10.69
C THR A 103 -8.93 -7.93 10.69
N TRP A 104 -9.38 -9.17 10.59
CA TRP A 104 -10.80 -9.54 10.70
C TRP A 104 -11.02 -10.44 11.90
N ALA A 105 -12.11 -10.19 12.64
CA ALA A 105 -12.60 -11.03 13.73
C ALA A 105 -13.75 -11.90 13.23
N PHE A 106 -13.56 -13.20 13.36
CA PHE A 106 -14.51 -14.24 13.01
C PHE A 106 -15.23 -14.73 14.26
N GLY A 107 -16.54 -14.98 14.17
CA GLY A 107 -17.34 -15.41 15.32
C GLY A 107 -18.50 -16.31 14.93
N ILE A 108 -18.53 -17.52 15.50
CA ILE A 108 -19.62 -18.49 15.32
C ILE A 108 -20.47 -18.52 16.59
N GLY A 109 -21.75 -18.16 16.44
CA GLY A 109 -22.74 -18.28 17.51
C GLY A 109 -23.26 -19.71 17.64
N VAL A 110 -22.55 -20.59 18.34
CA VAL A 110 -23.08 -21.91 18.74
C VAL A 110 -23.58 -21.83 20.18
N LYS A 111 -24.81 -22.27 20.42
CA LYS A 111 -25.47 -22.21 21.74
C LYS A 111 -24.61 -22.94 22.80
N GLY A 112 -23.92 -22.17 23.64
CA GLY A 112 -23.10 -22.66 24.76
C GLY A 112 -21.58 -22.51 24.61
N SER A 113 -21.06 -22.26 23.39
CA SER A 113 -19.62 -22.10 23.14
C SER A 113 -19.37 -21.16 21.96
N PRO A 114 -19.25 -19.84 22.17
CA PRO A 114 -18.80 -18.94 21.11
C PRO A 114 -17.36 -19.28 20.73
N VAL A 115 -17.15 -19.64 19.46
CA VAL A 115 -15.81 -19.79 18.88
C VAL A 115 -15.54 -18.55 18.08
N GLY A 116 -14.42 -17.89 18.34
CA GLY A 116 -13.98 -16.74 17.57
C GLY A 116 -12.46 -16.66 17.51
N TRP A 117 -11.96 -16.10 16.42
CA TRP A 117 -10.54 -15.92 16.18
C TRP A 117 -10.32 -14.65 15.35
N ASN A 118 -9.09 -14.16 15.37
CA ASN A 118 -8.68 -13.05 14.51
C ASN A 118 -7.72 -13.57 13.45
N GLU A 119 -7.91 -13.12 12.22
CA GLU A 119 -6.94 -13.33 11.15
C GLU A 119 -6.37 -11.98 10.75
N THR A 120 -5.08 -11.94 10.50
CA THR A 120 -4.35 -10.72 10.14
C THR A 120 -3.55 -10.99 8.90
N TYR A 121 -3.71 -10.11 7.92
CA TYR A 121 -3.04 -10.17 6.64
C TYR A 121 -2.28 -8.89 6.41
N THR A 122 -1.07 -9.02 5.87
CA THR A 122 -0.18 -7.90 5.60
C THR A 122 0.23 -7.92 4.14
N ILE A 123 0.15 -6.77 3.48
CA ILE A 123 0.80 -6.52 2.19
C ILE A 123 1.89 -5.49 2.44
N HIS A 124 3.06 -5.71 1.85
CA HIS A 124 4.16 -4.77 1.87
C HIS A 124 4.24 -4.03 0.54
N VAL A 125 4.47 -2.71 0.60
CA VAL A 125 4.71 -1.87 -0.59
C VAL A 125 6.01 -1.07 -0.43
N GLY A 126 6.82 -1.04 -1.48
CA GLY A 126 8.14 -0.40 -1.50
C GLY A 126 8.18 0.94 -2.23
N ASN A 127 9.20 1.75 -1.96
CA ASN A 127 9.50 3.00 -2.67
C ASN A 127 9.93 2.82 -4.13
N ASP A 128 10.23 1.59 -4.53
CA ASP A 128 10.46 1.17 -5.93
C ASP A 128 9.17 0.72 -6.63
N GLY A 129 8.04 0.74 -5.93
CA GLY A 129 6.75 0.30 -6.44
C GLY A 129 6.47 -1.19 -6.27
N ASN A 130 7.35 -1.98 -5.65
CA ASN A 130 7.11 -3.41 -5.46
C ASN A 130 5.98 -3.67 -4.45
N ILE A 131 5.31 -4.82 -4.63
CA ILE A 131 4.22 -5.31 -3.77
C ILE A 131 4.53 -6.77 -3.43
N TRP A 132 4.52 -7.13 -2.15
CA TRP A 132 4.72 -8.52 -1.70
C TRP A 132 3.95 -8.83 -0.41
N GLN A 133 3.93 -10.10 -0.03
CA GLN A 133 3.24 -10.66 1.14
C GLN A 133 4.23 -11.48 1.97
#